data_AF-B4SDL6-F1
#
_entry.id   AF-B4SDL6-F1
#
_cell.length_a   1.000
_cell.length_b   1.000
_cell.length_c   1.000
_cell.angle_alpha   90.00
_cell.angle_beta   90.00
_cell.angle_gamma   90.00
#
_symmetry.space_group_name_H-M   'P 1'
#
loop_
_entity.id
_entity.type
_entity.pdbx_description
1 polymer ?
#
loop_
_entity_poly.entity_id
_entity_poly.type
_entity_poly.pdbx_seq_one_letter_code
_entity_poly.pdbx_strand_id
1 'polypeptide(L)' 'MNLLLDTHILLWAAAQPDLLPEGCKDMLVNPVNNLFFSAASLWEISIKSVLGRSDFNVDPFRFRRMLLFHA' A
#
# COMPACT_ATOMS: atom_id res chain seq x y z
N MET A 1 9.69 -11.21 10.57
CA MET A 1 9.17 -12.12 9.51
C MET A 1 9.11 -11.37 8.19
N ASN A 2 9.09 -12.05 7.04
CA ASN A 2 8.90 -11.38 5.74
C ASN A 2 7.41 -11.28 5.42
N LEU A 3 6.90 -10.06 5.25
CA LEU A 3 5.49 -9.77 4.96
C LEU A 3 5.37 -9.20 3.54
N LEU A 4 4.63 -9.89 2.67
CA LEU A 4 4.25 -9.35 1.37
C LEU A 4 2.89 -8.66 1.49
N LEU A 5 2.87 -7.35 1.31
CA LEU A 5 1.68 -6.53 1.47
C LEU A 5 0.85 -6.54 0.19
N ASP A 6 -0.46 -6.77 0.35
CA ASP A 6 -1.42 -6.63 -0.73
C ASP A 6 -1.65 -5.16 -1.09
N THR A 7 -2.10 -4.90 -2.33
CA THR A 7 -2.45 -3.57 -2.82
C THR A 7 -3.40 -2.83 -1.87
N HIS A 8 -4.43 -3.49 -1.31
CA HIS A 8 -5.38 -2.80 -0.43
C HIS A 8 -4.74 -2.38 0.91
N ILE A 9 -3.84 -3.19 1.47
CA ILE A 9 -3.11 -2.85 2.71
C ILE A 9 -2.22 -1.64 2.48
N LEU A 10 -1.51 -1.59 1.35
CA LEU A 10 -0.68 -0.43 0.98
C LEU A 10 -1.52 0.86 0.87
N LEU A 11 -2.69 0.77 0.24
CA LEU A 11 -3.59 1.90 0.06
C LEU A 11 -4.16 2.40 1.40
N TRP A 12 -4.61 1.49 2.25
CA TRP A 12 -5.12 1.84 3.58
C TRP A 12 -4.02 2.40 4.47
N ALA A 13 -2.85 1.78 4.52
CA ALA A 13 -1.72 2.30 5.30
C ALA A 13 -1.34 3.74 4.90
N ALA A 14 -1.41 4.07 3.62
CA ALA A 14 -1.04 5.39 3.11
C ALA A 14 -2.12 6.48 3.29
N ALA A 15 -3.40 6.11 3.25
CA ALA A 15 -4.49 7.10 3.18
C ALA A 15 -5.52 7.00 4.31
N GLN A 16 -5.76 5.80 4.83
CA GLN A 16 -6.82 5.50 5.80
C GLN A 16 -6.35 4.40 6.78
N PRO A 17 -5.28 4.64 7.56
CA PRO A 17 -4.67 3.61 8.42
C PRO A 17 -5.65 3.09 9.48
N ASP A 18 -6.66 3.87 9.85
CA ASP A 18 -7.71 3.47 10.79
C ASP A 18 -8.56 2.29 10.30
N LEU A 19 -8.61 2.04 8.98
CA LEU A 19 -9.30 0.87 8.41
C LEU A 19 -8.50 -0.43 8.55
N LEU A 20 -7.22 -0.36 8.88
CA LEU A 20 -6.41 -1.55 9.12
C LEU A 20 -6.86 -2.21 10.43
N PRO A 21 -7.09 -3.54 10.43
CA PRO A 21 -7.28 -4.28 11.67
C PRO A 21 -6.08 -4.09 12.61
N GLU A 22 -6.32 -4.07 13.92
CA GLU A 22 -5.26 -3.75 14.89
C GLU A 22 -4.05 -4.69 14.79
N GLY A 23 -4.29 -6.00 14.67
CA GLY A 23 -3.21 -6.96 14.46
C GLY A 23 -2.42 -6.74 13.17
N CYS A 24 -3.02 -6.16 12.13
CA CYS A 24 -2.31 -5.78 10.91
C CYS A 24 -1.41 -4.56 11.16
N LYS A 25 -1.91 -3.54 11.86
CA LYS A 25 -1.10 -2.39 12.28
C LYS A 25 0.10 -2.83 13.11
N ASP A 26 -0.12 -3.68 14.11
CA ASP A 26 0.94 -4.25 14.95
C ASP A 26 2.02 -4.94 14.12
N MET A 27 1.62 -5.71 13.11
CA MET A 27 2.55 -6.38 12.20
C MET A 27 3.33 -5.39 11.31
N LEU A 28 2.71 -4.31 10.87
CA LEU A 28 3.33 -3.29 10.02
C LEU A 28 4.32 -2.41 10.78
N VAL A 29 4.04 -2.07 12.04
CA VAL A 29 4.92 -1.20 12.84
C VAL A 29 6.02 -1.96 13.57
N ASN A 30 5.93 -3.29 13.64
CA ASN A 30 6.93 -4.11 14.30
C ASN A 30 8.24 -4.16 13.48
N PRO A 31 9.36 -3.61 14.00
CA PRO A 31 10.61 -3.50 13.25
C PRO A 31 11.30 -4.86 13.00
N VAL A 32 10.83 -5.94 13.63
CA VAL A 32 11.32 -7.31 13.38
C VAL A 32 10.73 -7.88 12.09
N ASN A 33 9.74 -7.21 11.50
CA ASN A 33 9.16 -7.57 10.21
C ASN A 33 9.82 -6.81 9.07
N ASN A 34 10.20 -7.55 8.02
CA ASN A 34 10.60 -6.97 6.75
C ASN A 34 9.35 -6.85 5.88
N LEU A 35 9.03 -5.64 5.47
CA LEU A 35 7.87 -5.36 4.62
C LEU A 35 8.28 -5.35 3.16
N PHE A 36 7.51 -6.05 2.33
CA PHE A 36 7.69 -6.12 0.89
C PHE A 36 6.38 -5.77 0.19
N PHE A 37 6.47 -5.25 -1.02
CA PHE A 37 5.35 -5.10 -1.93
C PHE A 37 5.74 -5.59 -3.32
N SER A 38 4.76 -6.01 -4.11
CA SER A 38 5.00 -6.48 -5.47
C SER A 38 4.92 -5.34 -6.47
N ALA A 39 5.71 -5.43 -7.55
CA ALA A 39 5.51 -4.60 -8.73
C ALA A 39 4.08 -4.75 -9.31
N ALA A 40 3.44 -5.91 -9.11
CA ALA A 40 2.05 -6.14 -9.48
C ALA A 40 1.06 -5.19 -8.77
N SER A 41 1.32 -4.82 -7.51
CA SER A 41 0.47 -3.87 -6.78
C SER A 41 0.51 -2.48 -7.40
N LEU A 42 1.69 -2.04 -7.87
CA LEU A 42 1.82 -0.78 -8.61
C LEU A 42 1.09 -0.82 -9.96
N TRP A 43 1.15 -1.96 -10.64
CA TRP A 43 0.42 -2.17 -11.90
C TRP A 43 -1.10 -2.12 -11.70
N GLU A 44 -1.62 -2.77 -10.66
CA GLU A 44 -3.04 -2.72 -10.31
C GLU A 44 -3.52 -1.30 -9.99
N ILE A 45 -2.75 -0.54 -9.21
CA ILE A 45 -3.03 0.87 -8.92
C ILE A 45 -3.04 1.70 -10.20
N SER A 46 -2.10 1.45 -11.11
CA SER A 46 -2.02 2.15 -12.40
C SER A 46 -3.25 1.90 -13.26
N ILE A 47 -3.70 0.64 -13.34
CA ILE A 47 -4.95 0.30 -14.06
C ILE A 47 -6.15 1.00 -13.42
N LYS A 48 -6.30 0.88 -12.10
CA LYS A 48 -7.43 1.47 -11.36
C LYS A 48 -7.49 2.99 -11.49
N SER A 49 -6.34 3.66 -11.50
CA SER A 49 -6.22 5.11 -11.71
C SER A 49 -6.71 5.53 -13.09
N VAL A 50 -6.33 4.80 -14.14
CA VAL A 50 -6.75 5.09 -15.53
C VAL A 50 -8.22 4.78 -15.80
N LEU A 51 -8.83 3.85 -15.05
CA LEU A 51 -10.27 3.57 -15.14
C LEU A 51 -11.15 4.76 -14.72
N GLY A 52 -10.59 5.82 -14.12
CA GLY A 52 -11.31 7.06 -13.85
C GLY A 52 -12.46 6.91 -12.85
N ARG A 53 -12.38 5.90 -11.96
CA ARG A 53 -13.41 5.67 -10.96
C ARG A 53 -13.42 6.80 -9.92
N SER A 54 -14.60 7.31 -9.60
CA SER A 54 -14.78 8.40 -8.62
C SER A 54 -14.35 8.02 -7.21
N ASP A 55 -14.37 6.74 -6.86
CA ASP A 55 -13.93 6.20 -5.57
C ASP A 55 -12.43 5.85 -5.53
N PHE A 56 -11.68 6.08 -6.60
CA PHE A 56 -10.25 5.76 -6.67
C PHE A 56 -9.43 6.95 -7.19
N ASN A 57 -8.97 7.78 -6.26
CA ASN A 57 -8.14 8.95 -6.56
C ASN A 57 -6.70 8.77 -6.03
N VAL A 58 -5.94 7.89 -6.70
CA VAL A 58 -4.53 7.62 -6.36
C VAL A 58 -3.66 7.89 -7.58
N ASP A 59 -2.63 8.72 -7.39
CA ASP A 59 -1.56 8.93 -8.38
C ASP A 59 -0.52 7.79 -8.25
N PRO A 60 -0.39 6.91 -9.28
CA PRO A 60 0.51 5.77 -9.21
C PRO A 60 2.00 6.15 -9.09
N PHE A 61 2.43 7.26 -9.71
CA PHE A 61 3.81 7.71 -9.67
C PHE A 61 4.17 8.28 -8.31
N ARG A 62 3.27 9.07 -7.73
CA ARG A 62 3.43 9.58 -6.36
C ARG A 62 3.41 8.43 -5.36
N PHE A 63 2.50 7.47 -5.51
CA PHE A 63 2.38 6.32 -4.62
C PHE A 63 3.66 5.46 -4.64
N ARG A 64 4.15 5.11 -5.83
CA ARG A 64 5.44 4.42 -6.00
C ARG A 64 6.58 5.17 -5.33
N ARG A 65 6.62 6.50 -5.49
CA ARG A 65 7.66 7.34 -4.86
C ARG A 65 7.62 7.18 -3.34
N MET A 66 6.45 7.36 -2.72
CA MET A 66 6.30 7.24 -1.27
C MET A 66 6.75 5.85 -0.77
N LEU A 67 6.37 4.77 -1.47
CA LEU A 67 6.77 3.41 -1.09
C LEU A 67 8.29 3.17 -1.14
N LEU A 68 9.03 3.84 -2.03
CA LEU A 68 10.47 3.67 -2.14
C LEU A 68 11.29 4.58 -1.22
N PHE A 69 10.71 5.70 -0.78
CA PHE A 69 11.39 6.64 0.12
C PHE A 69 11.04 6.41 1.61
N HIS A 70 10.02 5.60 1.90
CA HIS A 70 9.59 5.24 3.25
C HIS A 70 9.78 3.74 3.59
N ALA A 71 10.47 2.98 2.73
CA ALA A 71 10.86 1.59 2.98
C ALA A 71 12.26 1.51 3.61
#